data_AF-A0A7Y2ZRX1-F1
#
_entry.id   AF-A0A7Y2ZRX1-F1
#
_cell.length_a   1.000
_cell.length_b   1.000
_cell.length_c   1.000
_cell.angle_alpha   90.00
_cell.angle_beta   90.00
_cell.angle_gamma   90.00
#
_symmetry.space_group_name_H-M   'P 1'
#
loop_
_entity.id
_entity.type
_entity.pdbx_description
1 polymer ?
#
loop_
_entity_poly.entity_id
_entity_poly.type
_entity_poly.pdbx_seq_one_letter_code
_entity_poly.pdbx_strand_id
1 'polypeptide(L)'
;MRNLIPSIIRVPVIFFIIFGIVEYFVDSGDEPAFIKYPAVMLFLFLVLLILIAIEAIIGAFENIIVNKMDAETKERFLAERNKSPQFNWIKNTYKKLAGGKPIEEEGEIILDHNYDGIKELDNNLPPWWIYSFYITIIFAAIYLLRYHVFDGPNQSQELETELAQAQADYEEWKKTAKDLVDVDTVE
;
A
#
# COMPACT_ATOMS: atom_id res chain seq x y z
N MET A 1 -25.32 -11.01 3.37
CA MET A 1 -24.79 -10.19 4.49
C MET A 1 -24.17 -8.93 3.91
N ARG A 2 -24.17 -7.78 4.60
CA ARG A 2 -23.66 -6.54 4.03
C ARG A 2 -22.14 -6.65 3.84
N ASN A 3 -21.70 -7.02 2.64
CA ASN A 3 -20.29 -7.06 2.29
C ASN A 3 -19.81 -5.61 2.08
N LEU A 4 -19.28 -5.00 3.14
CA LEU A 4 -18.72 -3.64 3.12
C LEU A 4 -17.60 -3.49 2.07
N ILE A 5 -16.97 -4.61 1.68
CA ILE A 5 -15.88 -4.69 0.71
C ILE A 5 -16.30 -5.69 -0.38
N PRO A 6 -16.35 -5.28 -1.67
CA PRO A 6 -16.59 -6.17 -2.79
C PRO A 6 -15.65 -7.38 -2.79
N SER A 7 -16.14 -8.55 -3.20
CA SER A 7 -15.37 -9.79 -3.24
C SER A 7 -14.10 -9.69 -4.09
N ILE A 8 -14.17 -8.96 -5.20
CA ILE A 8 -13.04 -8.64 -6.08
C ILE A 8 -11.93 -7.86 -5.38
N ILE A 9 -12.23 -7.15 -4.28
CA ILE A 9 -11.23 -6.44 -3.47
C ILE A 9 -10.84 -7.30 -2.27
N ARG A 10 -11.82 -7.90 -1.58
CA ARG A 10 -11.59 -8.69 -0.36
C ARG A 10 -10.69 -9.90 -0.61
N VAL A 11 -10.93 -10.67 -1.67
CA VAL A 11 -10.17 -11.89 -1.97
C VAL A 11 -8.69 -11.57 -2.23
N PRO A 12 -8.33 -10.62 -3.12
CA PRO A 12 -6.94 -10.19 -3.27
C PRO A 12 -6.32 -9.64 -1.99
N VAL A 13 -7.05 -8.81 -1.22
CA VAL A 13 -6.51 -8.24 0.03
C VAL A 13 -6.15 -9.33 1.03
N ILE A 14 -7.05 -10.30 1.27
CA ILE A 14 -6.76 -11.42 2.18
C ILE A 14 -5.60 -12.25 1.64
N PHE A 15 -5.58 -12.53 0.33
CA PHE A 15 -4.50 -13.27 -0.31
C PHE A 15 -3.14 -12.58 -0.11
N PHE A 16 -3.05 -11.27 -0.37
CA PHE A 16 -1.80 -10.52 -0.23
C PHE A 16 -1.36 -10.35 1.23
N ILE A 17 -2.30 -10.30 2.18
CA ILE A 17 -1.96 -10.37 3.61
C ILE A 17 -1.31 -11.71 3.94
N ILE A 18 -1.91 -12.83 3.50
CA ILE A 18 -1.34 -14.16 3.72
C ILE A 18 0.02 -14.28 3.01
N PHE A 19 0.13 -13.81 1.78
CA PHE A 19 1.38 -13.74 1.04
C PHE A 19 2.46 -13.00 1.83
N GLY A 20 2.18 -11.80 2.30
CA GLY A 20 3.13 -11.02 3.09
C GLY A 20 3.53 -11.69 4.42
N ILE A 21 2.58 -12.37 5.08
CA ILE A 21 2.86 -13.17 6.27
C ILE A 21 3.80 -14.33 5.92
N VAL A 22 3.52 -15.07 4.85
CA VAL A 22 4.35 -16.20 4.42
C VAL A 22 5.77 -15.73 4.09
N GLU A 23 5.92 -14.63 3.36
CA GLU A 23 7.26 -14.12 3.01
C GLU A 23 8.00 -13.59 4.24
N TYR A 24 7.29 -13.06 5.22
CA TYR A 24 7.91 -12.61 6.47
C TYR A 24 8.39 -13.78 7.35
N PHE A 25 7.67 -14.90 7.38
CA PHE A 25 7.98 -16.03 8.27
C PHE A 25 8.86 -17.10 7.63
N VAL A 26 8.86 -17.23 6.30
CA VAL A 26 9.68 -18.22 5.59
C VAL A 26 11.04 -17.61 5.29
N ASP A 27 12.04 -18.02 6.07
CA ASP A 27 13.41 -17.58 5.85
C ASP A 27 13.95 -18.08 4.50
N SER A 28 14.14 -17.12 3.61
CA SER A 28 14.55 -17.34 2.23
C SER A 28 15.82 -16.58 1.84
N GLY A 29 16.47 -15.89 2.79
CA GLY A 29 17.63 -15.04 2.51
C GLY A 29 17.25 -13.88 1.59
N ASP A 30 18.06 -13.65 0.54
CA ASP A 30 17.87 -12.51 -0.38
C ASP A 30 16.82 -12.76 -1.48
N GLU A 31 16.34 -13.99 -1.62
CA GLU A 31 15.33 -14.35 -2.61
C GLU A 31 13.95 -14.43 -1.97
N PRO A 32 12.86 -14.04 -2.66
CA PRO A 32 11.51 -14.29 -2.16
C PRO A 32 11.26 -15.78 -1.93
N ALA A 33 10.60 -16.13 -0.83
CA ALA A 33 10.34 -17.51 -0.45
C ALA A 33 9.50 -18.26 -1.49
N PHE A 34 8.60 -17.59 -2.20
CA PHE A 34 7.83 -18.21 -3.29
C PHE A 34 8.70 -18.64 -4.49
N ILE A 35 9.88 -18.04 -4.69
CA ILE A 35 10.84 -18.43 -5.73
C ILE A 35 11.73 -19.55 -5.22
N LYS A 36 12.34 -19.36 -4.06
CA LYS A 36 13.30 -20.31 -3.47
C LYS A 36 12.67 -21.65 -3.15
N TYR A 37 11.42 -21.67 -2.68
CA TYR A 37 10.71 -22.87 -2.26
C TYR A 37 9.46 -23.08 -3.12
N PRO A 38 9.48 -23.99 -4.13
CA PRO A 38 8.31 -24.29 -4.96
C PRO A 38 7.07 -24.74 -4.17
N ALA A 39 7.28 -25.33 -2.98
CA ALA A 39 6.19 -25.70 -2.06
C ALA A 39 5.39 -24.48 -1.56
N VAL A 40 6.04 -23.33 -1.35
CA VAL A 40 5.37 -22.08 -0.96
C VAL A 40 4.45 -21.60 -2.08
N MET A 41 4.91 -21.67 -3.34
CA MET A 41 4.08 -21.31 -4.49
C MET A 41 2.85 -22.22 -4.61
N LEU A 42 3.00 -23.54 -4.44
CA LEU A 42 1.87 -24.48 -4.43
C LEU A 42 0.90 -24.21 -3.28
N PHE A 43 1.41 -23.89 -2.09
CA PHE A 43 0.60 -23.51 -0.94
C PHE A 43 -0.22 -22.25 -1.22
N LEU A 44 0.42 -21.19 -1.72
CA LEU A 44 -0.25 -19.93 -2.06
C LEU A 44 -1.32 -20.15 -3.14
N PHE A 45 -1.02 -20.95 -4.16
CA PHE A 45 -1.99 -21.31 -5.19
C PHE A 45 -3.20 -22.06 -4.60
N LEU A 46 -2.97 -23.02 -3.70
CA LEU A 46 -4.05 -23.73 -3.00
C LEU A 46 -4.89 -22.77 -2.15
N VAL A 47 -4.26 -21.86 -1.41
CA VAL A 47 -4.96 -20.83 -0.62
C VAL A 47 -5.83 -19.96 -1.52
N LEU A 48 -5.32 -19.52 -2.67
CA LEU A 48 -6.09 -18.74 -3.65
C LEU A 48 -7.32 -19.51 -4.15
N LEU A 49 -7.15 -20.79 -4.51
CA LEU A 49 -8.27 -21.64 -4.94
C LEU A 49 -9.33 -21.79 -3.83
N ILE A 50 -8.90 -21.97 -2.58
CA ILE A 50 -9.80 -22.07 -1.43
C ILE A 50 -10.56 -20.75 -1.23
N LEU A 51 -9.89 -19.59 -1.31
CA LEU A 51 -10.55 -18.29 -1.18
C LEU A 51 -11.59 -18.06 -2.28
N ILE A 52 -11.28 -18.42 -3.53
CA ILE A 52 -12.21 -18.34 -4.66
C ILE A 52 -13.39 -19.30 -4.44
N ALA A 53 -13.14 -20.53 -3.99
CA ALA A 53 -14.18 -21.51 -3.74
C ALA A 53 -15.13 -21.06 -2.62
N ILE A 54 -14.60 -20.53 -1.51
CA ILE A 54 -15.40 -19.95 -0.42
C ILE A 54 -16.28 -18.82 -0.95
N GLU A 55 -15.73 -17.91 -1.76
CA GLU A 55 -16.48 -16.81 -2.34
C GLU A 55 -17.60 -17.30 -3.26
N ALA A 56 -17.31 -18.30 -4.09
CA ALA A 56 -18.31 -18.92 -4.97
C ALA A 56 -19.45 -19.58 -4.17
N ILE A 57 -19.13 -20.28 -3.08
CA ILE A 57 -20.12 -20.89 -2.18
C ILE A 57 -20.99 -19.82 -1.53
N ILE A 58 -20.39 -18.75 -0.99
CA ILE A 58 -21.13 -17.63 -0.39
C ILE A 58 -22.05 -16.99 -1.43
N GLY A 59 -21.55 -16.74 -2.64
CA GLY A 59 -22.34 -16.19 -3.75
C GLY A 59 -23.50 -17.09 -4.17
N ALA A 60 -23.29 -18.41 -4.23
CA ALA A 60 -24.34 -19.38 -4.53
C ALA A 60 -25.40 -19.43 -3.43
N PHE A 61 -24.98 -19.39 -2.16
CA PHE A 61 -25.88 -19.37 -1.01
C PHE A 61 -26.72 -18.09 -0.98
N GLU A 62 -26.10 -16.93 -1.22
CA GLU A 62 -26.81 -15.65 -1.34
C GLU A 62 -27.82 -15.67 -2.50
N ASN A 63 -27.46 -16.23 -3.66
CA ASN A 63 -28.38 -16.36 -4.80
C ASN A 63 -29.61 -17.23 -4.45
N ILE A 64 -29.42 -18.33 -3.72
CA ILE A 64 -30.54 -19.17 -3.26
C ILE A 64 -31.45 -18.40 -2.30
N ILE A 65 -30.88 -17.65 -1.36
CA ILE A 65 -31.65 -16.84 -0.40
C ILE A 65 -32.46 -15.78 -1.14
N VAL A 66 -31.83 -15.02 -2.04
CA VAL A 66 -32.47 -13.94 -2.80
C VAL A 66 -33.60 -14.45 -3.69
N ASN A 67 -33.47 -15.65 -4.25
CA ASN A 67 -34.53 -16.26 -5.06
C ASN A 67 -35.68 -16.85 -4.24
N LYS A 68 -35.51 -17.04 -2.92
CA LYS A 68 -36.55 -17.49 -1.99
C LYS A 68 -37.26 -16.37 -1.25
N MET A 69 -36.79 -15.12 -1.38
CA MET A 69 -37.41 -13.94 -0.77
C MET A 69 -38.67 -13.52 -1.52
N ASP A 70 -39.62 -12.92 -0.80
CA ASP A 70 -40.74 -12.21 -1.40
C ASP A 70 -40.26 -10.96 -2.16
N ALA A 71 -41.10 -10.42 -3.05
CA ALA A 71 -40.73 -9.32 -3.94
C ALA A 71 -40.29 -8.06 -3.16
N GLU A 72 -40.95 -7.74 -2.05
CA GLU A 72 -40.67 -6.55 -1.26
C GLU A 72 -39.34 -6.68 -0.50
N THR A 73 -39.10 -7.83 0.13
CA THR A 73 -37.84 -8.14 0.81
C THR A 73 -36.66 -8.19 -0.17
N LYS A 74 -36.87 -8.72 -1.37
CA LYS A 74 -35.86 -8.77 -2.43
C LYS A 74 -35.44 -7.37 -2.88
N GLU A 75 -36.39 -6.47 -3.12
CA GLU A 75 -36.10 -5.09 -3.49
C GLU A 75 -35.33 -4.36 -2.39
N ARG A 76 -35.73 -4.52 -1.12
CA ARG A 76 -35.02 -3.94 0.02
C ARG A 76 -33.58 -4.47 0.11
N PHE A 77 -33.38 -5.78 -0.06
CA PHE A 77 -32.05 -6.40 -0.04
C PHE A 77 -31.16 -5.89 -1.18
N LEU A 78 -31.68 -5.80 -2.40
CA LEU A 78 -30.95 -5.27 -3.55
C LEU A 78 -30.62 -3.78 -3.39
N ALA A 79 -31.56 -2.99 -2.87
CA ALA A 79 -31.36 -1.58 -2.58
C ALA A 79 -30.28 -1.39 -1.50
N GLU A 80 -30.26 -2.23 -0.47
CA GLU A 80 -29.21 -2.19 0.56
C GLU A 80 -27.85 -2.66 0.01
N ARG A 81 -27.82 -3.68 -0.84
CA ARG A 81 -26.61 -4.20 -1.51
C ARG A 81 -25.96 -3.16 -2.42
N ASN A 82 -26.77 -2.39 -3.15
CA ASN A 82 -26.28 -1.39 -4.10
C ASN A 82 -25.86 -0.07 -3.43
N LYS A 83 -26.09 0.09 -2.10
CA LYS A 83 -25.57 1.25 -1.37
C LYS A 83 -24.05 1.15 -1.27
N SER A 84 -23.36 2.03 -1.98
CA SER A 84 -21.89 2.13 -1.89
C SER A 84 -21.46 2.37 -0.44
N PRO A 85 -20.38 1.72 0.03
CA PRO A 85 -19.83 1.99 1.36
C PRO A 85 -19.40 3.46 1.42
N GLN A 86 -20.16 4.26 2.16
CA GLN A 86 -19.85 5.67 2.36
C GLN A 86 -18.82 5.80 3.47
N PHE A 87 -17.55 5.98 3.10
CA PHE A 87 -16.49 6.34 4.03
C PHE A 87 -16.58 7.83 4.39
N ASN A 88 -17.63 8.18 5.11
CA ASN A 88 -17.93 9.57 5.48
C ASN A 88 -16.77 10.21 6.25
N TRP A 89 -16.03 9.44 7.04
CA TRP A 89 -14.85 9.95 7.74
C TRP A 89 -13.73 10.38 6.77
N ILE A 90 -13.40 9.60 5.73
CA ILE A 90 -12.38 9.95 4.73
C ILE A 90 -12.80 11.21 4.00
N LYS A 91 -14.06 11.27 3.54
CA LYS A 91 -14.60 12.42 2.81
C LYS A 91 -14.56 13.68 3.68
N ASN A 92 -14.94 13.57 4.95
CA ASN A 92 -14.95 14.69 5.89
C ASN A 92 -13.52 15.13 6.25
N THR A 93 -12.60 14.19 6.44
CA THR A 93 -11.18 14.49 6.68
C THR A 93 -10.55 15.16 5.46
N TYR A 94 -10.76 14.64 4.26
CA TYR A 94 -10.28 15.26 3.02
C TYR A 94 -10.85 16.68 2.86
N LYS A 95 -12.16 16.87 3.07
CA LYS A 95 -12.78 18.20 2.97
C LYS A 95 -12.16 19.19 3.97
N LYS A 96 -11.89 18.76 5.21
CA LYS A 96 -11.21 19.58 6.22
C LYS A 96 -9.78 19.92 5.82
N LEU A 97 -9.05 18.95 5.26
CA LEU A 97 -7.66 19.14 4.83
C LEU A 97 -7.53 19.97 3.56
N ALA A 98 -8.49 19.87 2.64
CA ALA A 98 -8.52 20.63 1.39
C ALA A 98 -8.75 22.13 1.65
N GLY A 99 -9.52 22.49 2.68
CA GLY A 99 -9.65 23.86 3.18
C GLY A 99 -10.31 24.88 2.24
N GLY A 100 -10.78 24.46 1.05
CA GLY A 100 -11.42 25.35 0.07
C GLY A 100 -12.85 25.76 0.47
N LYS A 101 -13.25 26.97 0.04
CA LYS A 101 -14.64 27.44 0.16
C LYS A 101 -15.56 26.74 -0.85
N PRO A 102 -16.87 26.58 -0.55
CA PRO A 102 -17.87 26.14 -1.52
C PRO A 102 -18.00 27.11 -2.70
N ILE A 103 -18.41 26.61 -3.87
CA ILE A 103 -18.56 27.39 -5.11
C ILE A 103 -19.56 28.54 -4.92
N GLU A 104 -20.58 28.33 -4.10
CA GLU A 104 -21.62 29.32 -3.79
C GLU A 104 -21.07 30.56 -3.06
N GLU A 105 -19.95 30.40 -2.35
CA GLU A 105 -19.28 31.43 -1.56
C GLU A 105 -18.02 31.99 -2.26
N GLU A 106 -17.67 31.48 -3.44
CA GLU A 106 -16.47 31.93 -4.18
C GLU A 106 -16.51 33.43 -4.50
N GLY A 107 -17.71 33.97 -4.73
CA GLY A 107 -17.89 35.40 -5.01
C GLY A 107 -17.39 36.32 -3.90
N GLU A 108 -17.29 35.84 -2.66
CA GLU A 108 -16.79 36.60 -1.51
C GLU A 108 -15.26 36.70 -1.44
N ILE A 109 -14.55 35.81 -2.15
CA ILE A 109 -13.08 35.69 -2.10
C ILE A 109 -12.43 36.01 -3.44
N ILE A 110 -13.20 36.50 -4.41
CA ILE A 110 -12.65 36.98 -5.69
C ILE A 110 -11.86 38.27 -5.42
N LEU A 111 -10.61 38.28 -5.88
CA LEU A 111 -9.77 39.47 -5.84
C LEU A 111 -10.24 40.51 -6.86
N ASP A 112 -10.00 41.79 -6.56
CA ASP A 112 -10.49 42.93 -7.37
C ASP A 112 -9.85 43.02 -8.76
N HIS A 113 -8.73 42.32 -8.99
CA HIS A 113 -8.05 42.30 -10.28
C HIS A 113 -8.59 41.25 -11.24
N ASN A 114 -8.66 41.64 -12.51
CA ASN A 114 -9.00 40.76 -13.62
C ASN A 114 -7.90 40.87 -14.67
N TYR A 115 -7.26 39.74 -14.97
CA TYR A 115 -6.23 39.64 -16.00
C TYR A 115 -6.75 38.77 -17.13
N ASP A 116 -7.05 39.38 -18.27
CA ASP A 116 -7.49 38.67 -19.49
C ASP A 116 -8.71 37.74 -19.27
N GLY A 117 -9.67 38.19 -18.46
CA GLY A 117 -10.87 37.42 -18.12
C GLY A 117 -10.68 36.42 -16.97
N ILE A 118 -9.46 36.23 -16.48
CA ILE A 118 -9.15 35.38 -15.32
C ILE A 118 -9.20 36.23 -14.04
N LYS A 119 -9.94 35.72 -13.05
CA LYS A 119 -9.99 36.28 -11.69
C LYS A 119 -9.38 35.31 -10.71
N GLU A 120 -8.64 35.82 -9.76
CA GLU A 120 -7.97 35.03 -8.73
C GLU A 120 -8.81 34.97 -7.45
N LEU A 121 -8.70 33.86 -6.72
CA LEU A 121 -9.39 33.64 -5.46
C LEU A 121 -8.41 33.77 -4.29
N ASP A 122 -8.76 34.55 -3.27
CA ASP A 122 -8.03 34.69 -2.01
C ASP A 122 -8.31 33.51 -1.07
N ASN A 123 -7.94 32.30 -1.51
CA ASN A 123 -8.07 31.09 -0.71
C ASN A 123 -6.91 30.96 0.28
N ASN A 124 -7.23 30.52 1.50
CA ASN A 124 -6.20 30.00 2.40
C ASN A 124 -5.54 28.76 1.79
N LEU A 125 -4.25 28.59 2.04
CA LEU A 125 -3.53 27.38 1.61
C LEU A 125 -4.14 26.14 2.30
N PRO A 126 -4.31 25.01 1.58
CA PRO A 126 -4.83 23.79 2.17
C PRO A 126 -4.02 23.36 3.40
N PRO A 127 -4.65 23.07 4.55
CA PRO A 127 -3.95 22.61 5.75
C PRO A 127 -2.97 21.47 5.52
N TRP A 128 -3.30 20.48 4.67
CA TRP A 128 -2.37 19.38 4.35
C TRP A 128 -1.08 19.88 3.69
N TRP A 129 -1.16 20.91 2.86
CA TRP A 129 -0.03 21.48 2.16
C TRP A 129 0.90 22.19 3.14
N ILE A 130 0.33 22.99 4.05
CA ILE A 130 1.08 23.68 5.11
C ILE A 130 1.79 22.68 6.02
N TYR A 131 1.08 21.64 6.48
CA TYR A 131 1.70 20.60 7.31
C TYR A 131 2.81 19.87 6.58
N SER A 132 2.62 19.53 5.30
CA SER A 132 3.66 18.88 4.49
C SER A 132 4.89 19.77 4.36
N PHE A 133 4.70 21.07 4.11
CA PHE A 133 5.80 22.03 4.05
C PHE A 133 6.59 22.06 5.37
N TYR A 134 5.93 22.17 6.52
CA TYR A 134 6.63 22.15 7.82
C TYR A 134 7.30 20.81 8.12
N ILE A 135 6.69 19.67 7.75
CA ILE A 135 7.31 18.35 7.88
C ILE A 135 8.63 18.30 7.11
N THR A 136 8.68 18.83 5.88
CA THR A 136 9.93 18.87 5.10
C THR A 136 11.02 19.72 5.76
N ILE A 137 10.65 20.82 6.41
CA ILE A 137 11.59 21.67 7.16
C ILE A 137 12.16 20.91 8.36
N ILE A 138 11.28 20.25 9.14
CA ILE A 138 11.71 19.45 10.30
C ILE A 138 12.61 18.30 9.86
N PHE A 139 12.22 17.58 8.80
CA PHE A 139 13.03 16.51 8.23
C PHE A 139 14.41 17.01 7.81
N ALA A 140 14.48 18.14 7.09
CA ALA A 140 15.74 18.73 6.66
C ALA A 140 16.65 19.09 7.86
N ALA A 141 16.08 19.66 8.92
CA ALA A 141 16.83 19.97 10.14
C ALA A 141 17.38 18.70 10.82
N ILE A 142 16.56 17.66 10.97
CA ILE A 142 16.97 16.37 11.54
C ILE A 142 18.07 15.73 10.68
N TYR A 143 17.88 15.71 9.36
CA TYR A 143 18.84 15.15 8.40
C TYR A 143 20.20 15.84 8.51
N LEU A 144 20.20 17.18 8.49
CA LEU A 144 21.43 17.97 8.62
C LEU A 144 22.14 17.64 9.94
N LEU A 145 21.41 17.64 11.05
CA LEU A 145 22.01 17.31 12.34
C LEU A 145 22.59 15.89 12.36
N ARG A 146 21.86 14.89 11.86
CA ARG A 146 22.30 13.49 11.86
C ARG A 146 23.55 13.26 11.03
N TYR A 147 23.60 13.80 9.80
CA TYR A 147 24.63 13.45 8.81
C TYR A 147 25.77 14.46 8.71
N HIS A 148 25.55 15.73 9.09
CA HIS A 148 26.58 16.77 8.98
C HIS A 148 27.11 17.28 10.31
N VAL A 149 26.38 17.09 11.42
CA VAL A 149 26.82 17.53 12.76
C VAL A 149 27.20 16.36 13.65
N PHE A 150 26.39 15.30 13.64
CA PHE A 150 26.64 14.06 14.37
C PHE A 150 27.36 13.03 13.48
N ASP A 151 27.57 11.84 14.04
CA ASP A 151 28.30 10.70 13.46
C ASP A 151 27.43 9.86 12.50
N GLY A 152 26.65 10.52 11.64
CA GLY A 152 25.94 9.82 10.56
C GLY A 152 26.93 9.14 9.63
N PRO A 153 26.69 7.88 9.21
CA PRO A 153 27.56 7.24 8.25
C PRO A 153 27.53 8.05 6.95
N ASN A 154 28.70 8.30 6.40
CA ASN A 154 28.82 8.88 5.06
C ASN A 154 28.81 7.79 4.00
N GLN A 155 28.66 8.18 2.73
CA GLN A 155 28.57 7.25 1.61
C GLN A 155 29.73 6.24 1.53
N SER A 156 30.96 6.65 1.89
CA SER A 156 32.11 5.74 1.89
C SER A 156 32.02 4.70 3.00
N GLN A 157 31.58 5.09 4.20
CA GLN A 157 31.40 4.18 5.33
C GLN A 157 30.25 3.20 5.11
N GLU A 158 29.16 3.64 4.46
CA GLU A 158 28.07 2.77 4.03
C GLU A 158 28.59 1.72 3.03
N LEU A 159 29.35 2.16 2.01
CA LEU A 159 29.96 1.26 1.03
C LEU A 159 30.91 0.24 1.68
N GLU A 160 31.79 0.67 2.59
CA GLU A 160 32.70 -0.23 3.31
C GLU A 160 31.93 -1.28 4.10
N THR A 161 30.81 -0.90 4.71
CA THR A 161 29.94 -1.80 5.47
C THR A 161 29.24 -2.79 4.54
N GLU A 162 28.73 -2.35 3.39
CA GLU A 162 28.13 -3.21 2.37
C GLU A 162 29.14 -4.20 1.80
N LEU A 163 30.36 -3.77 1.49
CA LEU A 163 31.43 -4.64 0.99
C LEU A 163 31.87 -5.66 2.05
N ALA A 164 31.95 -5.26 3.31
CA ALA A 164 32.27 -6.17 4.41
C ALA A 164 31.19 -7.25 4.58
N GLN A 165 29.91 -6.87 4.47
CA GLN A 165 28.80 -7.80 4.51
C GLN A 165 28.85 -8.75 3.31
N ALA A 166 28.98 -8.22 2.10
CA ALA A 166 29.07 -9.01 0.87
C ALA A 166 30.24 -10.01 0.89
N GLN A 167 31.38 -9.63 1.48
CA GLN A 167 32.51 -10.53 1.65
C GLN A 167 32.20 -11.66 2.63
N ALA A 168 31.53 -11.37 3.76
CA ALA A 168 31.12 -12.39 4.71
C ALA A 168 30.13 -13.39 4.10
N ASP A 169 29.15 -12.88 3.34
CA ASP A 169 28.16 -13.69 2.62
C ASP A 169 28.84 -14.54 1.53
N TYR A 170 29.81 -13.97 0.80
CA TYR A 170 30.63 -14.70 -0.17
C TYR A 170 31.43 -15.83 0.48
N GLU A 171 32.01 -15.61 1.66
CA GLU A 171 32.75 -16.64 2.39
C GLU A 171 31.85 -17.75 2.93
N GLU A 172 30.64 -17.42 3.38
CA GLU A 172 29.63 -18.40 3.78
C GLU A 172 29.14 -19.22 2.58
N TRP A 173 28.85 -18.56 1.46
CA TRP A 173 28.54 -19.22 0.20
C TRP A 173 29.69 -20.13 -0.26
N LYS A 174 30.95 -19.67 -0.19
CA LYS A 174 32.13 -20.46 -0.58
C LYS A 174 32.28 -21.74 0.26
N LYS A 175 31.89 -21.72 1.54
CA LYS A 175 31.90 -22.91 2.41
C LYS A 175 30.83 -23.94 2.04
N THR A 176 29.74 -23.49 1.42
CA THR A 176 28.60 -24.34 1.05
C THR A 176 28.62 -24.76 -0.43
N ALA A 177 29.37 -24.04 -1.27
CA ALA A 177 29.51 -24.30 -2.69
C ALA A 177 30.37 -25.54 -2.98
N LYS A 178 29.87 -26.42 -3.85
CA LYS A 178 30.57 -27.60 -4.38
C LYS A 178 31.00 -27.32 -5.81
N ASP A 179 32.23 -27.71 -6.18
CA ASP A 179 32.85 -27.51 -7.51
C ASP A 179 33.07 -26.03 -7.90
N LEU A 180 33.71 -25.26 -7.01
CA LEU A 180 34.09 -23.87 -7.25
C LEU A 180 35.13 -23.74 -8.38
N VAL A 181 34.76 -23.02 -9.44
CA VAL A 181 35.68 -22.56 -10.50
C VAL A 181 35.93 -21.08 -10.29
N ASP A 182 37.11 -20.74 -9.77
CA ASP A 182 37.62 -19.39 -9.54
C ASP A 182 38.66 -19.01 -10.62
N VAL A 183 38.99 -17.72 -10.72
CA VAL A 183 39.98 -17.16 -11.65
C VAL A 183 41.35 -17.83 -11.48
N ASP A 184 41.67 -18.28 -10.27
CA ASP A 184 42.90 -19.00 -9.94
C ASP A 184 42.85 -20.51 -10.26
N THR A 185 41.68 -21.05 -10.64
CA THR A 185 41.49 -22.48 -10.96
C THR A 185 41.23 -22.76 -12.44
N VAL A 186 41.11 -21.72 -13.26
CA VAL A 186 41.01 -21.83 -14.72
C VAL A 186 42.40 -21.60 -15.31
N GLU A 187 43.06 -22.67 -15.75
CA GLU A 187 44.27 -22.60 -16.61
C GLU A 187 43.93 -22.12 -18.03
#